data_AF-A0A7U6Y3T6-F1
#
_entry.id   AF-A0A7U6Y3T6-F1
#
_cell.length_a   1.000
_cell.length_b   1.000
_cell.length_c   1.000
_cell.angle_alpha   90.00
_cell.angle_beta   90.00
_cell.angle_gamma   90.00
#
_symmetry.space_group_name_H-M   'P 1'
#
loop_
_entity.id
_entity.type
_entity.pdbx_description
1 polymer ?
#
loop_
_entity_poly.entity_id
_entity_poly.type
_entity_poly.pdbx_seq_one_letter_code
_entity_poly.pdbx_strand_id
1 'polypeptide(L)' 'MADTVASISFNSNHSISMDVEAVTAIEITDAMELSPGNWACSLIVRSAKGAVALQLLADSREKLGIVHSESSF' A
#
# COMPACT_ATOMS: atom_id res chain seq x y z
N MET A 1 -19.30 5.34 -3.73
CA MET A 1 -18.11 6.18 -3.51
C MET A 1 -17.47 5.69 -2.23
N ALA A 2 -16.15 5.51 -2.22
CA ALA A 2 -15.42 5.27 -0.97
C ALA A 2 -14.96 6.63 -0.48
N ASP A 3 -15.48 7.06 0.68
CA ASP A 3 -15.05 8.30 1.32
C ASP A 3 -13.79 8.01 2.15
N THR A 4 -12.79 8.87 2.04
CA THR A 4 -11.58 8.76 2.87
C THR A 4 -11.95 9.00 4.32
N VAL A 5 -12.00 7.92 5.11
CA VAL A 5 -12.39 7.98 6.53
C VAL A 5 -11.26 8.46 7.44
N ALA A 6 -9.99 8.30 7.02
CA ALA A 6 -8.81 8.78 7.73
C ALA A 6 -7.58 8.85 6.81
N SER A 7 -6.64 9.78 7.08
CA SER A 7 -5.29 9.81 6.50
C SER A 7 -4.27 9.88 7.64
N ILE A 8 -3.23 9.04 7.57
CA ILE A 8 -2.18 8.95 8.56
C ILE A 8 -0.85 9.21 7.85
N SER A 9 -0.17 10.28 8.24
CA SER A 9 1.14 10.66 7.69
C SER A 9 2.21 10.57 8.78
N PHE A 10 3.33 9.96 8.44
CA PHE A 10 4.48 9.80 9.32
C PHE A 10 5.65 10.62 8.82
N ASN A 11 6.35 11.31 9.73
CA ASN A 11 7.59 12.05 9.40
C ASN A 11 8.85 11.17 9.52
N SER A 12 8.69 9.89 9.87
CA SER A 12 9.77 8.91 9.96
C SER A 12 9.22 7.49 9.83
N ASN A 13 10.09 6.47 9.76
CA ASN A 13 9.66 5.08 9.70
C ASN A 13 8.94 4.68 10.99
N HIS A 14 7.60 4.63 10.93
CA HIS A 14 6.76 4.15 12.01
C HIS A 14 5.99 2.91 11.56
N SER A 15 5.77 1.98 12.48
CA SER A 15 4.96 0.80 12.24
C SER A 15 3.47 1.16 12.29
N ILE A 16 2.74 0.82 11.24
CA ILE A 16 1.27 0.73 11.31
C ILE A 16 0.93 -0.71 11.67
N SER A 17 0.18 -0.91 12.75
CA SER A 17 -0.41 -2.20 13.09
C SER A 17 -1.92 -2.10 12.89
N MET A 18 -2.49 -3.06 12.18
CA MET A 18 -3.92 -3.12 11.89
C MET A 18 -4.38 -4.58 11.88
N ASP A 19 -5.41 -4.88 12.65
CA ASP A 19 -6.07 -6.17 12.61
C ASP A 19 -7.13 -6.18 11.50
N VAL A 20 -7.02 -7.12 10.57
CA VAL A 20 -7.98 -7.30 9.47
C VAL A 20 -8.54 -8.71 9.53
N GLU A 21 -9.86 -8.83 9.67
CA GLU A 21 -10.55 -10.11 9.67
C GLU A 21 -10.80 -10.64 8.26
N ALA A 22 -10.84 -11.97 8.11
CA ALA A 22 -11.21 -12.67 6.89
C ALA A 22 -10.42 -12.22 5.64
N VAL A 23 -9.10 -12.03 5.80
CA VAL A 23 -8.18 -11.67 4.71
C VAL A 23 -8.20 -12.76 3.64
N THR A 24 -8.37 -12.35 2.39
CA THR A 24 -8.37 -13.23 1.23
C THR A 24 -7.13 -13.05 0.35
N ALA A 25 -6.55 -11.85 0.33
CA ALA A 25 -5.32 -11.56 -0.40
C ALA A 25 -4.59 -10.35 0.19
N ILE A 26 -3.27 -10.32 0.05
CA ILE A 26 -2.41 -9.16 0.29
C ILE A 26 -1.59 -8.95 -0.97
N GLU A 27 -1.70 -7.77 -1.56
CA GLU A 27 -1.10 -7.45 -2.86
C GLU A 27 -0.39 -6.10 -2.79
N ILE A 28 0.69 -5.94 -3.56
CA ILE A 28 1.33 -4.64 -3.77
C ILE A 28 1.30 -4.31 -5.27
N THR A 29 0.89 -3.10 -5.62
CA THR A 29 0.94 -2.65 -7.02
C THR A 29 2.37 -2.33 -7.42
N ASP A 30 2.65 -2.34 -8.71
CA ASP A 30 3.90 -1.75 -9.21
C ASP A 30 4.02 -0.28 -8.82
N ALA A 31 5.27 0.18 -8.71
CA ALA A 31 5.60 1.58 -8.52
C ALA A 31 5.25 2.35 -9.79
N MET A 32 4.47 3.43 -9.64
CA MET A 32 4.14 4.35 -10.71
C MET A 32 4.63 5.76 -10.38
N GLU A 33 5.09 6.48 -11.40
CA GLU A 33 5.39 7.90 -11.28
C GLU A 33 4.11 8.70 -11.52
N LEU A 34 3.68 9.47 -10.52
CA LEU A 34 2.45 10.29 -10.58
C LEU A 34 2.70 11.66 -11.18
N SER A 35 3.88 12.22 -10.89
CA SER A 35 4.43 13.44 -11.46
C SER A 35 5.96 13.39 -11.31
N PRO A 36 6.74 14.23 -12.03
CA PRO A 36 8.21 14.12 -12.03
C PRO A 36 8.79 14.10 -10.60
N GLY A 37 9.46 13.00 -10.25
CA GLY A 37 10.06 12.81 -8.93
C GLY A 37 9.08 12.44 -7.81
N ASN A 38 7.80 12.22 -8.09
CA ASN A 38 6.82 11.73 -7.13
C ASN A 38 6.32 10.35 -7.55
N TRP A 39 6.68 9.36 -6.74
CA TRP A 39 6.39 7.95 -6.96
C TRP A 39 5.36 7.45 -5.96
N ALA A 40 4.56 6.49 -6.39
CA ALA A 40 3.58 5.85 -5.53
C ALA A 40 3.43 4.35 -5.82
N CYS A 41 3.04 3.60 -4.79
CA CYS A 41 2.45 2.28 -4.94
C CYS A 41 1.35 2.07 -3.88
N SER A 42 0.55 1.03 -4.06
CA SER A 42 -0.51 0.69 -3.12
C SER A 42 -0.29 -0.70 -2.54
N LEU A 43 -0.28 -0.81 -1.21
CA LEU A 43 -0.45 -2.07 -0.50
C LEU A 43 -1.94 -2.28 -0.27
N ILE A 44 -2.49 -3.37 -0.80
CA ILE A 44 -3.91 -3.67 -0.77
C ILE A 44 -4.12 -4.96 0.03
N VAL A 45 -4.86 -4.85 1.13
CA VAL A 45 -5.33 -6.00 1.91
C VAL A 45 -6.81 -6.21 1.58
N ARG A 46 -7.13 -7.34 0.94
CA ARG A 46 -8.51 -7.72 0.61
C ARG A 46 -9.06 -8.65 1.68
N SER A 47 -10.34 -8.48 2.00
CA SER A 47 -11.09 -9.38 2.88
C SER A 47 -12.45 -9.72 2.29
N ALA A 48 -13.13 -10.70 2.89
CA ALA A 48 -14.50 -11.05 2.53
C ALA A 48 -15.50 -9.87 2.72
N LYS A 49 -15.12 -8.83 3.48
CA LYS A 49 -15.97 -7.67 3.81
C LYS A 49 -15.57 -6.40 3.04
N GLY A 50 -14.51 -6.41 2.24
CA GLY A 50 -14.03 -5.23 1.52
C GLY A 50 -12.52 -5.23 1.32
N ALA A 51 -11.91 -4.04 1.22
CA ALA A 51 -10.46 -3.90 1.12
C ALA A 51 -9.96 -2.67 1.88
N VAL A 52 -8.74 -2.78 2.39
CA VAL A 52 -7.95 -1.64 2.87
C VAL A 52 -6.82 -1.42 1.88
N ALA A 53 -6.68 -0.18 1.40
CA ALA A 53 -5.57 0.22 0.53
C ALA A 53 -4.73 1.29 1.24
N LEU A 54 -3.44 1.03 1.37
CA LEU A 54 -2.45 1.97 1.87
C LEU A 54 -1.64 2.50 0.69
N GLN A 55 -1.75 3.80 0.42
CA GLN A 55 -0.98 4.45 -0.63
C GLN A 55 0.35 4.95 -0.06
N LEU A 56 1.43 4.39 -0.57
CA LEU A 56 2.80 4.74 -0.21
C LEU A 56 3.33 5.75 -1.22
N LEU A 57 3.97 6.81 -0.73
CA LEU A 57 4.53 7.88 -1.54
C LEU A 57 6.04 7.97 -1.30
N ALA A 58 6.80 8.23 -2.36
CA ALA A 58 8.24 8.41 -2.29
C ALA A 58 8.73 9.45 -3.31
N ASP A 59 9.91 10.02 -3.06
CA ASP A 59 10.58 10.95 -3.97
C ASP A 59 11.43 10.26 -5.05
N SER A 60 11.43 8.92 -5.07
CA SER A 60 12.21 8.07 -5.98
C SER A 60 11.62 6.66 -6.02
N ARG A 61 11.75 5.97 -7.16
CA ARG A 61 11.22 4.62 -7.36
C ARG A 61 11.87 3.61 -6.40
N GLU A 62 13.17 3.75 -6.20
CA GLU A 62 14.01 2.80 -5.46
C GLU A 62 13.62 2.74 -3.98
N LYS A 63 13.16 3.87 -3.40
CA LYS A 63 12.71 3.93 -2.00
C LYS A 63 11.43 3.14 -1.73
N LEU A 64 10.61 2.87 -2.76
CA LEU A 64 9.43 2.01 -2.61
C LEU A 64 9.81 0.53 -2.46
N GLY A 65 11.01 0.13 -2.89
CA GLY A 65 11.60 -1.18 -2.58
C GLY A 65 10.72 -2.38 -2.90
N ILE A 66 9.87 -2.29 -3.93
CA ILE A 66 8.84 -3.29 -4.23
C ILE A 66 9.51 -4.57 -4.73
N VAL A 67 9.34 -5.65 -3.96
CA VAL A 67 9.78 -6.99 -4.34
C VAL A 67 8.54 -7.86 -4.50
N HIS A 68 8.30 -8.33 -5.72
CA HIS A 68 7.25 -9.31 -5.97
C HIS A 68 7.75 -10.67 -5.50
N SER A 69 7.10 -11.24 -4.48
CA SER A 69 7.33 -12.65 -4.12
C SER A 69 6.61 -13.52 -5.16
N GLU A 70 7.35 -14.33 -5.92
CA GLU A 70 6.78 -15.42 -6.70
C GLU A 70 6.29 -16.53 -5.76
N SER A 71 5.26 -16.27 -4.97
CA SER A 71 4.60 -17.28 -4.18
C SER A 71 3.48 -17.88 -5.00
N SER A 72 3.81 -18.93 -5.76
CA SER A 72 2.81 -19.87 -6.28
C SER A 72 2.18 -20.59 -5.08
N PHE A 73 0.88 -20.37 -4.86
CA PHE A 73 0.06 -21.22 -4.00
C PHE A 73 -0.39 -22.46 -4.76
#